data_AF-A0A8J7HUB6-F1
#
_entry.id   AF-A0A8J7HUB6-F1
#
_cell.length_a   1.000
_cell.length_b   1.000
_cell.length_c   1.000
_cell.angle_alpha   90.00
_cell.angle_beta   90.00
_cell.angle_gamma   90.00
#
_symmetry.space_group_name_H-M   'P 1'
#
loop_
_entity.id
_entity.type
_entity.pdbx_description
1 polymer ?
#
loop_
_entity_poly.entity_id
_entity_poly.type
_entity_poly.pdbx_seq_one_letter_code
_entity_poly.pdbx_strand_id
1 'polypeptide(L)'
;MVQNKIIDNEEIISTYAEVALGIHPEVKRSGGILLTVEDLLTIKFYVEFGFGLPDRLHEVEKYLGYRTIGIAGLEPRDIQELFRKIKINVSKWDGIEAGLLTQNRDIETFSPNIITVGNDIIKCIDNMPVIQRMKKIEENGVIPPGMLFDFNSMDNEVATELVSWLEDLKSEVETRRRETLNLKNKITDFNQEISDVLEPSIRRKRDLIRNNSLNA
;
A
#
# COMPACT_ATOMS: atom_id res chain seq x y z
N MET A 1 -2.77 32.70 -18.95
CA MET A 1 -3.76 31.90 -19.68
C MET A 1 -3.25 30.48 -19.66
N VAL A 2 -3.69 29.68 -18.69
CA VAL A 2 -3.24 28.28 -18.55
C VAL A 2 -3.97 27.49 -19.62
N GLN A 3 -3.22 26.93 -20.58
CA GLN A 3 -3.78 26.01 -21.57
C GLN A 3 -4.22 24.76 -20.82
N ASN A 4 -5.53 24.55 -20.73
CA ASN A 4 -6.09 23.24 -20.39
C ASN A 4 -5.78 22.30 -21.55
N LYS A 5 -4.64 21.60 -21.44
CA LYS A 5 -4.35 20.44 -22.26
C LYS A 5 -5.33 19.35 -21.80
N ILE A 6 -6.18 18.87 -22.70
CA ILE A 6 -6.99 17.69 -22.44
C ILE A 6 -5.98 16.53 -22.33
N ILE A 7 -5.68 16.14 -21.10
CA ILE A 7 -4.77 15.02 -20.81
C ILE A 7 -5.55 13.75 -21.14
N ASP A 8 -5.03 12.95 -22.07
CA ASP A 8 -5.63 11.68 -22.45
C ASP A 8 -5.63 10.72 -21.24
N ASN A 9 -6.60 9.82 -21.15
CA ASN A 9 -6.80 9.01 -19.94
C ASN A 9 -5.57 8.11 -19.62
N GLU A 10 -4.79 7.73 -20.63
CA GLU A 10 -3.51 7.03 -20.48
C GLU A 10 -2.38 7.92 -19.93
N GLU A 11 -2.36 9.21 -20.29
CA GLU A 11 -1.38 10.19 -19.82
C GLU A 11 -1.63 10.51 -18.32
N ILE A 12 -2.89 10.45 -17.84
CA ILE A 12 -3.23 10.55 -16.40
C ILE A 12 -2.73 9.34 -15.62
N ILE A 13 -2.95 8.13 -16.13
CA ILE A 13 -2.57 6.88 -15.45
C ILE A 13 -1.04 6.77 -15.34
N SER A 14 -0.32 7.08 -16.42
CA SER A 14 1.15 7.10 -16.42
C SER A 14 1.71 8.16 -15.48
N THR A 15 1.19 9.39 -15.52
CA THR A 15 1.60 10.46 -14.59
C THR A 15 1.33 10.05 -13.13
N TYR A 16 0.17 9.47 -12.83
CA TYR A 16 -0.15 9.01 -11.49
C TYR A 16 0.79 7.88 -11.03
N ALA A 17 1.08 6.92 -11.91
CA ALA A 17 2.03 5.85 -11.63
C ALA A 17 3.44 6.39 -11.39
N GLU A 18 3.92 7.33 -12.21
CA GLU A 18 5.21 7.98 -12.04
C GLU A 18 5.29 8.79 -10.73
N VAL A 19 4.20 9.46 -10.36
CA VAL A 19 4.10 10.21 -9.10
C VAL A 19 4.06 9.28 -7.90
N ALA A 20 3.33 8.16 -7.99
CA ALA A 20 3.23 7.15 -6.94
C ALA A 20 4.58 6.42 -6.73
N LEU A 21 5.28 6.14 -7.83
CA LEU A 21 6.60 5.51 -7.86
C LEU A 21 7.75 6.50 -7.65
N GLY A 22 7.47 7.81 -7.47
CA GLY A 22 8.48 8.83 -7.17
C GLY A 22 9.53 9.02 -8.28
N ILE A 23 9.18 8.62 -9.50
CA ILE A 23 10.01 8.75 -10.70
C ILE A 23 9.66 10.01 -11.50
N HIS A 24 8.51 10.64 -11.22
CA HIS A 24 8.10 11.86 -11.91
C HIS A 24 9.07 13.02 -11.59
N PRO A 25 9.54 13.81 -12.60
CA PRO A 25 10.59 14.82 -12.44
C PRO A 25 10.31 15.89 -11.37
N GLU A 26 9.03 16.18 -11.12
CA GLU A 26 8.60 17.17 -10.13
C GLU A 26 8.46 16.61 -8.71
N VAL A 27 8.56 15.29 -8.55
CA VAL A 27 8.36 14.61 -7.27
C VAL A 27 9.69 14.49 -6.55
N LYS A 28 9.87 15.28 -5.48
CA LYS A 28 11.09 15.29 -4.64
C LYS A 28 11.17 14.14 -3.63
N ARG A 29 10.14 13.29 -3.55
CA ARG A 29 10.08 12.13 -2.64
C ARG A 29 10.39 10.85 -3.41
N SER A 30 11.00 9.86 -2.76
CA SER A 30 11.09 8.52 -3.31
C SER A 30 9.69 7.90 -3.47
N GLY A 31 9.57 6.93 -4.38
CA GLY A 31 8.32 6.21 -4.62
C GLY A 31 7.79 5.53 -3.37
N GLY A 32 6.46 5.57 -3.18
CA GLY A 32 5.85 5.01 -1.98
C GLY A 32 4.51 5.62 -1.60
N ILE A 33 4.03 5.21 -0.43
CA ILE A 33 2.71 5.53 0.13
C ILE A 33 2.62 7.03 0.44
N LEU A 34 1.52 7.67 0.05
CA LEU A 34 1.18 9.07 0.31
C LEU A 34 0.76 9.27 1.79
N LEU A 35 1.67 9.06 2.74
CA LEU A 35 1.49 9.47 4.13
C LEU A 35 2.42 10.64 4.43
N THR A 36 1.90 11.71 5.02
CA THR A 36 2.74 12.81 5.50
C THR A 36 3.33 12.48 6.87
N VAL A 37 4.37 13.23 7.27
CA VAL A 37 4.93 13.14 8.63
C VAL A 37 3.88 13.52 9.68
N GLU A 38 3.00 14.48 9.36
CA GLU A 38 1.93 14.95 10.23
C GLU A 38 0.86 13.86 10.46
N ASP A 39 0.52 13.11 9.40
CA ASP A 39 -0.39 11.95 9.51
C ASP A 39 0.21 10.87 10.41
N LEU A 40 1.49 10.53 10.22
CA LEU A 40 2.19 9.54 11.05
C LEU A 40 2.23 9.96 12.51
N LEU A 41 2.55 11.22 12.79
CA LEU A 41 2.58 11.75 14.16
C LEU A 41 1.20 11.67 14.81
N THR A 42 0.15 12.02 14.07
CA THR A 42 -1.24 11.94 14.56
C THR A 42 -1.61 10.52 14.96
N ILE A 43 -1.26 9.53 14.12
CA ILE A 43 -1.51 8.12 14.43
C ILE A 43 -0.69 7.68 15.65
N LYS A 44 0.58 8.07 15.75
CA LYS A 44 1.42 7.75 16.92
C LYS A 44 0.86 8.32 18.22
N PHE A 45 0.40 9.56 18.22
CA PHE A 45 -0.25 10.14 19.40
C PHE A 45 -1.51 9.37 19.81
N TYR A 46 -2.32 8.95 18.82
CA TYR A 46 -3.48 8.11 19.10
C TYR A 46 -3.08 6.75 19.69
N VAL A 47 -2.04 6.11 19.17
CA VAL A 47 -1.53 4.81 19.64
C VAL A 47 -0.98 4.91 21.05
N GLU A 48 -0.14 5.91 21.34
CA GLU A 48 0.40 6.17 22.68
C GLU A 48 -0.72 6.44 23.69
N PHE A 49 -1.69 7.28 23.32
CA PHE A 49 -2.86 7.54 24.14
C PHE A 49 -3.65 6.26 24.43
N GLY A 50 -3.92 5.46 23.41
CA GLY A 50 -4.67 4.21 23.54
C GLY A 50 -4.00 3.18 24.45
N PHE A 51 -2.68 3.03 24.34
CA PHE A 51 -1.93 2.17 25.26
C PHE A 51 -1.91 2.68 26.71
N GLY A 52 -1.93 4.00 26.89
CA GLY A 52 -1.98 4.66 28.20
C GLY A 52 -3.30 4.51 28.94
N LEU A 53 -4.38 4.05 28.28
CA LEU A 53 -5.67 3.84 28.93
C LEU A 53 -5.61 2.70 29.97
N PRO A 54 -6.31 2.79 31.10
CA PRO A 54 -6.41 1.67 32.03
C PRO A 54 -7.31 0.54 31.46
N ASP A 55 -6.99 -0.72 31.77
CA ASP A 55 -7.82 -1.87 31.35
C ASP A 55 -8.38 -2.68 32.52
N ARG A 56 -7.92 -2.43 33.74
CA ARG A 56 -8.44 -3.04 34.96
C ARG A 56 -9.52 -2.17 35.56
N LEU A 57 -10.61 -2.78 36.05
CA LEU A 57 -11.78 -2.04 36.50
C LEU A 57 -11.45 -1.00 37.59
N HIS A 58 -10.64 -1.37 38.58
CA HIS A 58 -10.22 -0.46 39.65
C HIS A 58 -9.36 0.72 39.15
N GLU A 59 -8.56 0.52 38.10
CA GLU A 59 -7.77 1.59 37.47
C GLU A 59 -8.67 2.51 36.66
N VAL A 60 -9.70 1.96 36.00
CA VAL A 60 -10.73 2.72 35.29
C VAL A 60 -11.56 3.55 36.28
N GLU A 61 -12.00 2.98 37.40
CA GLU A 61 -12.69 3.72 38.47
C GLU A 61 -11.84 4.87 39.00
N LYS A 62 -10.53 4.62 39.21
CA LYS A 62 -9.57 5.66 39.65
C LYS A 62 -9.40 6.74 38.59
N TYR A 63 -9.30 6.37 37.32
CA TYR A 63 -9.17 7.29 36.19
C TYR A 63 -10.42 8.17 36.02
N LEU A 64 -11.61 7.58 36.20
CA LEU A 64 -12.88 8.27 36.10
C LEU A 64 -13.22 9.11 37.33
N GLY A 65 -12.66 8.78 38.49
CA GLY A 65 -12.96 9.44 39.76
C GLY A 65 -14.27 9.01 40.40
N TYR A 66 -14.92 7.95 39.89
CA TYR A 66 -16.16 7.40 40.45
C TYR A 66 -16.23 5.88 40.28
N ARG A 67 -17.01 5.24 41.17
CA ARG A 67 -17.32 3.79 41.11
C ARG A 67 -18.68 3.48 40.51
N THR A 68 -19.58 4.45 40.56
CA THR A 68 -20.88 4.41 39.89
C THR A 68 -21.35 5.84 39.65
N ILE A 69 -22.13 6.05 38.59
CA ILE A 69 -22.71 7.34 38.25
C ILE A 69 -24.23 7.25 38.01
N GLY A 70 -24.79 6.03 37.99
CA GLY A 70 -26.22 5.78 37.80
C GLY A 70 -26.71 6.01 36.36
N ILE A 71 -25.78 6.24 35.41
CA ILE A 71 -26.09 6.50 34.01
C ILE A 71 -25.61 5.31 33.19
N ALA A 72 -26.58 4.54 32.67
CA ALA A 72 -26.29 3.41 31.78
C ALA A 72 -25.43 3.86 30.59
N GLY A 73 -24.35 3.13 30.28
CA GLY A 73 -23.40 3.48 29.24
C GLY A 73 -22.22 4.34 29.71
N LEU A 74 -22.29 4.91 30.93
CA LEU A 74 -21.20 5.63 31.59
C LEU A 74 -20.72 4.93 32.87
N GLU A 75 -21.25 3.74 33.20
CA GLU A 75 -20.70 2.99 34.33
C GLU A 75 -19.24 2.59 34.05
N PRO A 76 -18.38 2.48 35.08
CA PRO A 76 -16.96 2.18 34.87
C PRO A 76 -16.70 0.91 34.03
N ARG A 77 -17.59 -0.09 34.10
CA ARG A 77 -17.53 -1.28 33.25
C ARG A 77 -17.74 -0.97 31.76
N ASP A 78 -18.69 -0.10 31.44
CA ASP A 78 -18.99 0.29 30.06
C ASP A 78 -17.83 1.12 29.46
N ILE A 79 -17.15 1.92 30.29
CA ILE A 79 -15.94 2.65 29.90
C ILE A 79 -14.76 1.69 29.72
N GLN A 80 -14.59 0.74 30.64
CA GLN A 80 -13.54 -0.28 30.56
C GLN A 80 -13.63 -1.07 29.25
N GLU A 81 -14.84 -1.45 28.82
CA GLU A 81 -15.04 -2.15 27.56
C GLU A 81 -14.59 -1.30 26.36
N LEU A 82 -14.90 -0.01 26.35
CA LEU A 82 -14.43 0.92 25.32
C LEU A 82 -12.89 1.03 25.35
N PHE A 83 -12.27 1.18 26.52
CA PHE A 83 -10.81 1.25 26.64
C PHE A 83 -10.14 -0.02 26.12
N ARG A 84 -10.70 -1.21 26.41
CA ARG A 84 -10.18 -2.46 25.81
C ARG A 84 -10.28 -2.46 24.30
N LYS A 85 -11.41 -2.02 23.73
CA LYS A 85 -11.58 -1.95 22.28
C LYS A 85 -10.55 -1.00 21.63
N ILE A 86 -10.30 0.16 22.25
CA ILE A 86 -9.25 1.09 21.81
C ILE A 86 -7.88 0.40 21.88
N LYS A 87 -7.53 -0.25 23.00
CA LYS A 87 -6.27 -0.99 23.15
C LYS A 87 -6.07 -2.06 22.08
N ILE A 88 -7.11 -2.84 21.79
CA ILE A 88 -7.07 -3.86 20.75
C ILE A 88 -6.80 -3.22 19.39
N ASN A 89 -7.50 -2.13 19.06
CA ASN A 89 -7.29 -1.42 17.81
C ASN A 89 -5.86 -0.88 17.68
N VAL A 90 -5.36 -0.14 18.68
CA VAL A 90 -4.00 0.43 18.63
C VAL A 90 -2.91 -0.64 18.63
N SER A 91 -3.15 -1.82 19.20
CA SER A 91 -2.19 -2.93 19.16
C SER A 91 -1.94 -3.49 17.75
N LYS A 92 -2.83 -3.19 16.79
CA LYS A 92 -2.64 -3.56 15.37
C LYS A 92 -1.63 -2.65 14.67
N TRP A 93 -1.35 -1.46 15.21
CA TRP A 93 -0.55 -0.44 14.55
C TRP A 93 0.89 -0.89 14.29
N ASP A 94 1.57 -1.53 15.24
CA ASP A 94 2.96 -1.96 15.07
C ASP A 94 3.15 -2.84 13.82
N GLY A 95 2.21 -3.74 13.56
CA GLY A 95 2.21 -4.60 12.38
C GLY A 95 1.90 -3.86 11.09
N ILE A 96 1.15 -2.76 11.15
CA ILE A 96 0.88 -1.87 10.02
C ILE A 96 2.12 -1.01 9.73
N GLU A 97 2.70 -0.38 10.75
CA GLU A 97 3.90 0.47 10.62
C GLU A 97 5.09 -0.33 10.05
N ALA A 98 5.36 -1.51 10.60
CA ALA A 98 6.39 -2.39 10.07
C ALA A 98 6.11 -2.79 8.62
N GLY A 99 4.85 -3.08 8.29
CA GLY A 99 4.42 -3.41 6.93
C GLY A 99 4.60 -2.26 5.95
N LEU A 100 4.24 -1.03 6.33
CA LEU A 100 4.43 0.19 5.55
C LEU A 100 5.91 0.42 5.24
N LEU A 101 6.79 0.31 6.25
CA LEU A 101 8.23 0.48 6.09
C LEU A 101 8.85 -0.59 5.17
N THR A 102 8.40 -1.83 5.34
CA THR A 102 8.87 -2.97 4.52
C THR A 102 8.45 -2.80 3.08
N GLN A 103 7.16 -2.53 2.85
CA GLN A 103 6.60 -2.29 1.52
C GLN A 103 7.28 -1.12 0.80
N ASN A 104 7.62 -0.05 1.53
CA ASN A 104 8.32 1.09 0.94
C ASN A 104 9.72 0.69 0.44
N ARG A 105 10.50 0.00 1.27
CA ARG A 105 11.85 -0.48 0.88
C ARG A 105 11.78 -1.49 -0.27
N ASP A 106 10.78 -2.36 -0.24
CA ASP A 106 10.55 -3.35 -1.27
C ASP A 106 10.21 -2.70 -2.60
N ILE A 107 9.37 -1.66 -2.62
CA ILE A 107 9.08 -0.88 -3.84
C ILE A 107 10.33 -0.14 -4.31
N GLU A 108 11.06 0.54 -3.42
CA GLU A 108 12.29 1.26 -3.75
C GLU A 108 13.35 0.34 -4.40
N THR A 109 13.39 -0.94 -4.01
CA THR A 109 14.29 -1.94 -4.59
C THR A 109 13.72 -2.57 -5.86
N PHE A 110 12.42 -2.86 -5.87
CA PHE A 110 11.75 -3.59 -6.94
C PHE A 110 11.60 -2.76 -8.21
N SER A 111 11.20 -1.49 -8.10
CA SER A 111 10.96 -0.60 -9.24
C SER A 111 12.15 -0.44 -10.20
N PRO A 112 13.39 -0.16 -9.75
CA PRO A 112 14.53 -0.10 -10.65
C PRO A 112 14.90 -1.48 -11.21
N ASN A 113 14.73 -2.56 -10.43
CA ASN A 113 15.03 -3.92 -10.86
C ASN A 113 14.10 -4.37 -11.99
N ILE A 114 12.78 -4.17 -11.88
CA ILE A 114 11.82 -4.54 -12.94
C ILE A 114 12.09 -3.77 -14.23
N ILE A 115 12.46 -2.49 -14.15
CA ILE A 115 12.84 -1.69 -15.32
C ILE A 115 14.12 -2.24 -15.96
N THR A 116 15.12 -2.59 -15.14
CA THR A 116 16.40 -3.13 -15.62
C THR A 116 16.19 -4.48 -16.31
N VAL A 117 15.53 -5.42 -15.64
CA VAL A 117 15.22 -6.74 -16.19
C VAL A 117 14.37 -6.63 -17.45
N GLY A 118 13.35 -5.77 -17.47
CA GLY A 118 12.54 -5.52 -18.66
C GLY A 118 13.35 -4.99 -19.84
N ASN A 119 14.25 -4.03 -19.60
CA ASN A 119 15.14 -3.52 -20.63
C ASN A 119 16.13 -4.58 -21.13
N ASP A 120 16.62 -5.45 -20.25
CA ASP A 120 17.56 -6.51 -20.64
C ASP A 120 16.85 -7.63 -21.42
N ILE A 121 15.60 -7.95 -21.09
CA ILE A 121 14.73 -8.81 -21.90
C ILE A 121 14.55 -8.21 -23.31
N ILE A 122 14.20 -6.92 -23.41
CA ILE A 122 14.04 -6.23 -24.70
C ILE A 122 15.34 -6.29 -25.51
N LYS A 123 16.49 -5.96 -24.91
CA LYS A 123 17.80 -6.04 -25.58
C LYS A 123 18.13 -7.46 -26.01
N CYS A 124 17.82 -8.47 -25.20
CA CYS A 124 18.08 -9.86 -25.53
C CYS A 124 17.27 -10.28 -26.76
N ILE A 125 15.97 -9.98 -26.78
CA ILE A 125 15.09 -10.21 -27.93
C ILE A 125 15.60 -9.47 -29.17
N ASP A 126 15.94 -8.18 -29.03
CA ASP A 126 16.46 -7.37 -30.13
C ASP A 126 17.74 -7.94 -30.73
N ASN A 127 18.60 -8.56 -29.92
CA ASN A 127 19.85 -9.16 -30.37
C ASN A 127 19.71 -10.61 -30.86
N MET A 128 18.51 -11.21 -30.80
CA MET A 128 18.32 -12.57 -31.30
C MET A 128 18.63 -12.64 -32.81
N PRO A 129 19.43 -13.62 -33.25
CA PRO A 129 19.80 -13.77 -34.65
C PRO A 129 18.59 -13.81 -35.60
N VAL A 130 17.49 -14.44 -35.20
CA VAL A 130 16.25 -14.50 -36.00
C VAL A 130 15.57 -13.13 -36.14
N ILE A 131 15.56 -12.32 -35.08
CA ILE A 131 14.99 -10.96 -35.08
C ILE A 131 15.85 -10.02 -35.93
N GLN A 132 17.17 -10.11 -35.82
CA GLN A 132 18.10 -9.34 -36.66
C GLN A 132 17.98 -9.72 -38.15
N ARG A 133 17.78 -11.00 -38.46
CA ARG A 133 17.49 -11.44 -39.84
C ARG A 133 16.18 -10.84 -40.35
N MET A 134 15.11 -10.83 -39.54
CA MET A 134 13.83 -10.21 -39.91
C MET A 134 13.95 -8.71 -40.18
N LYS A 135 14.60 -7.95 -39.27
CA LYS A 135 14.80 -6.49 -39.44
C LYS A 135 15.52 -6.16 -40.75
N LYS A 136 16.59 -6.89 -41.10
CA LYS A 136 17.32 -6.70 -42.36
C LYS A 136 16.48 -6.96 -43.61
N ILE A 137 15.47 -7.83 -43.53
CA ILE A 137 14.59 -8.13 -44.67
C ILE A 137 13.53 -7.06 -44.83
N GLU A 138 12.98 -6.56 -43.71
CA GLU A 138 12.05 -5.43 -43.68
C GLU A 138 12.69 -4.17 -44.29
N GLU A 139 13.94 -3.87 -43.92
CA GLU A 139 14.70 -2.73 -44.46
C GLU A 139 15.03 -2.87 -45.96
N ASN A 140 15.25 -4.08 -46.46
CA ASN A 140 15.66 -4.34 -47.85
C ASN A 140 14.50 -4.71 -48.79
N GLY A 141 13.27 -4.86 -48.28
CA GLY A 141 12.04 -5.05 -49.06
C GLY A 141 11.92 -6.34 -49.87
N VAL A 142 12.91 -7.25 -49.80
CA VAL A 142 12.95 -8.50 -50.57
C VAL A 142 13.10 -9.67 -49.62
N ILE A 143 12.03 -10.45 -49.46
CA ILE A 143 12.08 -11.76 -48.80
C ILE A 143 12.60 -12.76 -49.85
N PRO A 144 13.79 -13.37 -49.67
CA PRO A 144 14.29 -14.38 -50.59
C PRO A 144 13.33 -15.58 -50.65
N PRO A 145 12.95 -16.09 -51.83
CA PRO A 145 12.10 -17.27 -51.96
C PRO A 145 12.75 -18.48 -51.27
N GLY A 146 12.05 -19.09 -50.30
CA GLY A 146 12.55 -20.26 -49.55
C GLY A 146 13.30 -19.94 -48.25
N MET A 147 13.34 -18.67 -47.81
CA MET A 147 13.89 -18.32 -46.51
C MET A 147 12.98 -18.83 -45.38
N LEU A 148 13.35 -19.96 -44.78
CA LEU A 148 12.78 -20.43 -43.53
C LEU A 148 13.52 -19.75 -42.37
N PHE A 149 12.78 -19.04 -41.50
CA PHE A 149 13.31 -18.59 -40.23
C PHE A 149 13.33 -19.77 -39.27
N ASP A 150 14.22 -20.73 -39.51
CA ASP A 150 14.38 -21.84 -38.58
C ASP A 150 15.01 -21.32 -37.29
N PHE A 151 14.34 -21.59 -36.17
CA PHE A 151 14.92 -21.43 -34.84
C PHE A 151 16.02 -22.47 -34.70
N ASN A 152 17.27 -22.01 -34.65
CA ASN A 152 18.38 -22.92 -34.40
C ASN A 152 18.45 -23.30 -32.89
N SER A 153 19.33 -24.21 -32.52
CA SER A 153 19.47 -24.66 -31.14
C SER A 153 19.83 -23.51 -30.16
N MET A 154 20.59 -22.51 -30.60
CA MET A 154 20.92 -21.33 -29.79
C MET A 154 19.70 -20.41 -29.63
N ASP A 155 18.89 -20.23 -30.68
CA ASP A 155 17.65 -19.44 -30.60
C ASP A 155 16.65 -20.07 -29.60
N ASN A 156 16.61 -21.41 -29.51
CA ASN A 156 15.79 -22.13 -28.53
C ASN A 156 16.31 -22.04 -27.10
N GLU A 157 17.63 -22.05 -26.90
CA GLU A 157 18.26 -21.90 -25.58
C GLU A 157 17.98 -20.50 -25.01
N VAL A 158 18.20 -19.46 -25.82
CA VAL A 158 17.90 -18.06 -25.47
C VAL A 158 16.40 -17.88 -25.20
N ALA A 159 15.53 -18.47 -26.03
CA ALA A 159 14.09 -18.41 -25.80
C ALA A 159 13.67 -19.07 -24.48
N THR A 160 14.31 -20.18 -24.10
CA THR A 160 14.04 -20.87 -22.83
C THR A 160 14.46 -20.03 -21.64
N GLU A 161 15.63 -19.39 -21.70
CA GLU A 161 16.12 -18.50 -20.64
C GLU A 161 15.23 -17.25 -20.49
N LEU A 162 14.78 -16.66 -21.60
CA LEU A 162 13.82 -15.55 -21.60
C LEU A 162 12.49 -15.93 -20.94
N VAL A 163 11.98 -17.14 -21.19
CA VAL A 163 10.77 -17.63 -20.52
C VAL A 163 10.99 -17.73 -19.01
N SER A 164 12.15 -18.25 -18.56
CA SER A 164 12.49 -18.32 -17.14
C SER A 164 12.50 -16.94 -16.49
N TRP A 165 13.13 -15.94 -17.12
CA TRP A 165 13.17 -14.57 -16.58
C TRP A 165 11.77 -13.94 -16.49
N LEU A 166 10.89 -14.20 -17.46
CA LEU A 166 9.51 -13.75 -17.42
C LEU A 166 8.70 -14.44 -16.32
N GLU A 167 8.93 -15.73 -16.08
CA GLU A 167 8.30 -16.47 -14.99
C GLU A 167 8.73 -15.96 -13.61
N ASP A 168 10.03 -15.69 -13.44
CA ASP A 168 10.58 -15.10 -12.21
C ASP A 168 9.98 -13.72 -11.97
N LEU A 169 9.94 -12.88 -13.01
CA LEU A 169 9.34 -11.54 -12.91
C LEU A 169 7.86 -11.59 -12.54
N LYS A 170 7.11 -12.52 -13.16
CA LYS A 170 5.69 -12.75 -12.82
C LYS A 170 5.52 -13.18 -11.37
N SER A 171 6.36 -14.09 -10.89
CA SER A 171 6.35 -14.58 -9.51
C SER A 171 6.62 -13.45 -8.52
N GLU A 172 7.58 -12.58 -8.82
CA GLU A 172 7.93 -11.44 -7.99
C GLU A 172 6.77 -10.42 -7.94
N VAL A 173 6.19 -10.06 -9.09
CA VAL A 173 5.01 -9.17 -9.18
C VAL A 173 3.85 -9.70 -8.35
N GLU A 174 3.52 -10.99 -8.47
CA GLU A 174 2.41 -11.60 -7.71
C GLU A 174 2.68 -11.64 -6.20
N THR A 175 3.93 -11.87 -5.80
CA THR A 175 4.34 -11.82 -4.39
C THR A 175 4.15 -10.41 -3.83
N ARG A 176 4.68 -9.38 -4.52
CA ARG A 176 4.53 -7.98 -4.12
C ARG A 176 3.07 -7.53 -4.09
N ARG A 177 2.25 -7.97 -5.05
CA ARG A 177 0.81 -7.71 -5.08
C ARG A 177 0.12 -8.29 -3.84
N ARG A 178 0.44 -9.53 -3.47
CA ARG A 178 -0.13 -10.22 -2.30
C ARG A 178 0.23 -9.51 -1.00
N GLU A 179 1.49 -9.13 -0.85
CA GLU A 179 1.99 -8.40 0.32
C GLU A 179 1.30 -7.05 0.47
N THR A 180 1.22 -6.28 -0.63
CA THR A 180 0.53 -4.98 -0.68
C THR A 180 -0.95 -5.13 -0.31
N LEU A 181 -1.63 -6.14 -0.86
CA LEU A 181 -3.05 -6.37 -0.58
C LEU A 181 -3.29 -6.75 0.88
N ASN A 182 -2.42 -7.58 1.46
CA ASN A 182 -2.49 -7.92 2.88
C ASN A 182 -2.33 -6.69 3.77
N LEU A 183 -1.36 -5.82 3.46
CA LEU A 183 -1.17 -4.56 4.19
C LEU A 183 -2.37 -3.63 4.04
N LYS A 184 -2.92 -3.50 2.82
CA LYS A 184 -4.14 -2.74 2.57
C LYS A 184 -5.32 -3.23 3.41
N ASN A 185 -5.50 -4.54 3.52
CA ASN A 185 -6.57 -5.12 4.33
C ASN A 185 -6.39 -4.77 5.82
N LYS A 186 -5.17 -4.91 6.35
CA LYS A 186 -4.87 -4.53 7.74
C LYS A 186 -5.17 -3.06 8.03
N ILE A 187 -4.79 -2.15 7.13
CA ILE A 187 -5.08 -0.71 7.23
C ILE A 187 -6.59 -0.47 7.16
N THR A 188 -7.30 -1.18 6.28
CA THR A 188 -8.75 -1.08 6.12
C THR A 188 -9.46 -1.51 7.40
N ASP A 189 -9.10 -2.67 7.96
CA ASP A 189 -9.67 -3.18 9.21
C ASP A 189 -9.40 -2.24 10.39
N PHE A 190 -8.19 -1.66 10.46
CA PHE A 190 -7.84 -0.67 11.48
C PHE A 190 -8.73 0.57 11.40
N ASN A 191 -8.92 1.12 10.20
CA ASN A 191 -9.75 2.31 9.98
C ASN A 191 -11.25 2.03 10.16
N GLN A 192 -11.73 0.87 9.71
CA GLN A 192 -13.14 0.47 9.89
C GLN A 192 -13.49 0.32 11.36
N GLU A 193 -12.62 -0.28 12.18
CA GLU A 193 -12.87 -0.38 13.61
C GLU A 193 -12.95 1.01 14.28
N ILE A 194 -12.14 1.98 13.83
CA ILE A 194 -12.23 3.37 14.30
C ILE A 194 -13.57 3.99 13.89
N SER A 195 -13.88 3.98 12.59
CA SER A 195 -15.07 4.62 12.00
C SER A 195 -16.39 4.01 12.48
N ASP A 196 -16.46 2.68 12.54
CA ASP A 196 -17.74 1.98 12.68
C ASP A 196 -18.03 1.60 14.13
N VAL A 197 -16.99 1.48 14.96
CA VAL A 197 -17.12 1.02 16.35
C VAL A 197 -16.67 2.08 17.34
N LEU A 198 -15.44 2.56 17.26
CA LEU A 198 -14.85 3.40 18.31
C LEU A 198 -15.43 4.81 18.30
N GLU A 199 -15.42 5.50 17.17
CA GLU A 199 -15.93 6.87 17.05
C GLU A 199 -17.42 6.97 17.43
N PRO A 200 -18.32 6.10 16.95
CA PRO A 200 -19.72 6.13 17.37
C PRO A 200 -19.90 5.82 18.86
N SER A 201 -19.06 4.97 19.44
CA SER A 201 -19.11 4.64 20.87
C SER A 201 -18.64 5.80 21.75
N ILE A 202 -17.57 6.49 21.36
CA ILE A 202 -17.07 7.70 22.02
C ILE A 202 -18.12 8.81 21.92
N ARG A 203 -18.68 9.02 20.72
CA ARG A 203 -19.72 10.02 20.48
C ARG A 203 -20.94 9.80 21.37
N ARG A 204 -21.46 8.56 21.43
CA ARG A 204 -22.60 8.20 22.30
C ARG A 204 -22.31 8.51 23.77
N LYS A 205 -21.13 8.14 24.28
CA LYS A 205 -20.76 8.44 25.68
C LYS A 205 -20.61 9.93 25.93
N ARG A 206 -20.01 10.69 25.01
CA ARG A 206 -19.92 12.15 25.08
C ARG A 206 -21.30 12.80 25.12
N ASP A 207 -22.24 12.31 24.30
CA ASP A 207 -23.60 12.83 24.26
C ASP A 207 -24.36 12.51 25.57
N LEU A 208 -24.15 11.32 26.16
CA LEU A 208 -24.67 10.98 27.48
C LEU A 208 -24.12 11.91 28.57
N ILE A 209 -22.81 12.20 28.56
CA ILE A 209 -22.21 13.14 29.51
C ILE A 209 -22.87 14.51 29.33
N ARG A 210 -22.91 15.05 28.11
CA ARG A 210 -23.47 16.38 27.84
C ARG A 210 -24.93 16.48 28.30
N ASN A 211 -25.76 15.49 28.00
CA ASN A 211 -27.18 15.53 28.33
C ASN A 211 -27.45 15.39 29.84
N ASN A 212 -26.57 14.75 30.61
CA ASN A 212 -26.70 14.64 32.05
C ASN A 212 -26.01 15.79 32.80
N SER A 213 -24.95 16.39 32.24
CA SER A 213 -24.31 17.59 32.79
C SER A 213 -25.13 18.88 32.58
N LEU A 214 -26.00 18.91 31.57
CA LEU A 214 -26.95 20.03 31.35
C LEU A 214 -28.18 19.99 32.28
N ASN A 215 -28.35 18.90 33.03
CA ASN A 215 -29.46 18.69 33.96
C ASN A 215 -29.01 18.78 35.44
N ALA A 216 -27.76 19.18 35.70
CA ALA A 216 -27.18 19.35 37.03
C ALA A 216 -27.00 20.83 37.38
#